data_AF-A0A959B9E6-F1
#
_entry.id   AF-A0A959B9E6-F1
#
_cell.length_a   1.000
_cell.length_b   1.000
_cell.length_c   1.000
_cell.angle_alpha   90.00
_cell.angle_beta   90.00
_cell.angle_gamma   90.00
#
_symmetry.space_group_name_H-M   'P 1'
#
loop_
_entity.id
_entity.type
_entity.pdbx_description
1 polymer ?
#
loop_
_entity_poly.entity_id
_entity_poly.type
_entity_poly.pdbx_seq_one_letter_code
_entity_poly.pdbx_strand_id
1 'polypeptide(L)'
;MANLHQDFQTLQKLAEAVQQNDDFEAALSSFLRFSGDMRAWVLGNFSNRRIQELARRIPDIEYEGGKPSLWSRLSGGGGIGMYKDFRKREEARAQVRETAKLFRAIYPLVCDEMDEGLV
;
A
#
# COMPACT_ATOMS: atom_id res chain seq x y z
N MET A 1 16.80 -1.66 -9.00
CA MET A 1 16.47 -2.17 -7.65
C MET A 1 17.56 -3.14 -7.26
N ALA A 2 18.23 -2.93 -6.11
CA ALA A 2 19.45 -3.66 -5.79
C ALA A 2 19.20 -4.98 -5.02
N ASN A 3 17.99 -5.22 -4.49
CA ASN A 3 17.65 -6.48 -3.83
C ASN A 3 16.12 -6.67 -3.72
N LEU A 4 15.53 -7.39 -4.67
CA LEU A 4 14.08 -7.64 -4.74
C LEU A 4 13.52 -8.24 -3.45
N HIS A 5 14.22 -9.20 -2.86
CA HIS A 5 13.80 -9.84 -1.62
C HIS A 5 13.68 -8.83 -0.48
N GLN A 6 14.68 -7.94 -0.36
CA GLN A 6 14.68 -6.86 0.63
C GLN A 6 13.55 -5.85 0.38
N ASP A 7 13.26 -5.55 -0.89
CA ASP A 7 12.18 -4.63 -1.26
C ASP A 7 10.81 -5.18 -0.85
N PHE A 8 10.54 -6.47 -1.10
CA PHE A 8 9.31 -7.12 -0.65
C PHE A 8 9.21 -7.23 0.87
N GLN A 9 10.30 -7.54 1.57
CA GLN A 9 10.32 -7.52 3.04
C GLN A 9 10.03 -6.12 3.60
N THR A 10 10.57 -5.08 2.95
CA THR A 10 10.33 -3.68 3.34
C THR A 10 8.85 -3.32 3.17
N LEU A 11 8.23 -3.72 2.06
CA LEU A 11 6.79 -3.51 1.84
C LEU A 11 5.92 -4.21 2.89
N GLN A 12 6.28 -5.43 3.30
CA GLN A 12 5.59 -6.15 4.38
C GLN A 12 5.72 -5.43 5.74
N LYS A 13 6.93 -4.99 6.11
CA LYS A 13 7.16 -4.23 7.35
C LYS A 13 6.36 -2.93 7.38
N LEU A 14 6.30 -2.21 6.26
CA LEU A 14 5.49 -0.99 6.14
C LEU A 14 3.99 -1.31 6.29
N ALA A 15 3.50 -2.41 5.69
CA ALA A 15 2.11 -2.83 5.84
C ALA A 15 1.76 -3.19 7.30
N GLU A 16 2.70 -3.82 8.03
CA GLU A 16 2.56 -4.13 9.45
C GLU A 16 2.54 -2.85 10.30
N ALA A 17 3.43 -1.89 10.03
CA ALA A 17 3.47 -0.61 10.72
C ALA A 17 2.15 0.17 10.59
N VAL A 18 1.51 0.15 9.41
CA VAL A 18 0.18 0.76 9.20
C VAL A 18 -0.91 0.13 10.08
N GLN A 19 -0.75 -1.15 10.45
CA GLN A 19 -1.71 -1.83 11.33
C GLN A 19 -1.48 -1.53 12.81
N GLN A 20 -0.24 -1.25 13.23
CA GLN A 20 0.14 -1.10 14.64
C GLN A 20 -0.16 0.28 15.27
N ASN A 21 -0.81 1.20 14.54
CA ASN A 21 -1.36 2.49 15.02
C ASN A 21 -0.38 3.58 15.52
N ASP A 22 0.85 3.28 15.92
CA ASP A 22 1.73 4.23 16.59
C ASP A 22 2.06 5.49 15.74
N ASP A 23 2.20 5.34 14.43
CA ASP A 23 2.29 6.45 13.47
C ASP A 23 1.62 6.09 12.13
N PHE A 24 0.29 6.02 12.16
CA PHE A 24 -0.51 5.57 11.01
C PHE A 24 -0.26 6.39 9.75
N GLU A 25 -0.19 7.72 9.84
CA GLU A 25 -0.10 8.58 8.66
C GLU A 25 1.29 8.54 8.02
N ALA A 26 2.36 8.54 8.81
CA ALA A 26 3.71 8.39 8.27
C ALA A 26 3.94 7.00 7.70
N ALA A 27 3.45 5.95 8.39
CA ALA A 27 3.53 4.58 7.89
C ALA A 27 2.74 4.41 6.59
N LEU A 28 1.53 4.97 6.51
CA LEU A 28 0.71 4.91 5.31
C LEU A 28 1.38 5.67 4.17
N SER A 29 1.82 6.91 4.40
CA SER A 29 2.51 7.71 3.38
C SER A 29 3.74 6.98 2.81
N SER A 30 4.55 6.38 3.68
CA SER A 30 5.72 5.58 3.30
C SER A 30 5.31 4.34 2.50
N PHE A 31 4.27 3.63 2.93
CA PHE A 31 3.73 2.47 2.22
C PHE A 31 3.23 2.83 0.83
N LEU A 32 2.45 3.91 0.69
CA LEU A 32 1.88 4.37 -0.57
C LEU A 32 2.96 4.70 -1.59
N ARG A 33 3.95 5.47 -1.17
CA ARG A 33 5.09 5.81 -2.04
C ARG A 33 5.82 4.55 -2.49
N PHE A 34 6.21 3.70 -1.54
CA PHE A 34 7.01 2.52 -1.84
C PHE A 34 6.26 1.49 -2.70
N SER A 35 4.99 1.22 -2.40
CA SER A 35 4.15 0.32 -3.20
C SER A 35 3.85 0.88 -4.59
N GLY A 36 3.69 2.21 -4.73
CA GLY A 36 3.54 2.88 -6.02
C GLY A 36 4.78 2.72 -6.90
N ASP A 37 5.96 3.00 -6.35
CA ASP A 37 7.25 2.83 -7.04
C ASP A 37 7.46 1.36 -7.47
N MET A 38 7.14 0.42 -6.58
CA MET A 38 7.26 -1.01 -6.85
C MET A 38 6.27 -1.50 -7.92
N ARG A 39 5.02 -1.03 -7.89
CA ARG A 39 4.01 -1.33 -8.93
C ARG A 39 4.46 -0.81 -10.29
N ALA A 40 4.95 0.43 -10.36
CA ALA A 40 5.46 1.01 -11.60
C ALA A 40 6.65 0.22 -12.14
N TRP A 41 7.57 -0.18 -11.27
CA TRP A 41 8.70 -1.02 -11.64
C TRP A 41 8.25 -2.38 -12.18
N VAL A 42 7.36 -3.10 -11.47
CA VAL A 42 6.82 -4.39 -11.94
C VAL A 42 6.16 -4.25 -13.32
N LEU A 43 5.32 -3.22 -13.49
CA LEU A 43 4.62 -3.00 -14.76
C LEU A 43 5.54 -2.63 -15.92
N GLY A 44 6.67 -1.99 -15.64
CA GLY A 44 7.64 -1.57 -16.64
C GLY A 44 8.67 -2.64 -17.03
N ASN A 45 8.92 -3.64 -16.18
CA ASN A 45 10.00 -4.62 -16.39
C ASN A 45 9.50 -6.03 -16.74
N PHE A 46 8.30 -6.42 -16.31
CA PHE A 46 7.81 -7.80 -16.49
C PHE A 46 6.73 -7.87 -17.55
N SER A 47 6.90 -8.68 -18.59
CA SER A 47 5.88 -8.86 -19.63
C SER A 47 4.87 -9.96 -19.31
N ASN A 48 5.14 -10.78 -18.29
CA ASN A 48 4.26 -11.86 -17.85
C ASN A 48 2.82 -11.39 -17.68
N ARG A 49 1.89 -12.06 -18.37
CA ARG A 49 0.47 -11.72 -18.30
C ARG A 49 -0.07 -11.79 -16.87
N ARG A 50 0.36 -12.77 -16.06
CA ARG A 50 -0.13 -12.97 -14.70
C ARG A 50 0.43 -11.91 -13.75
N ILE A 51 1.71 -11.58 -13.86
CA ILE A 51 2.33 -10.48 -13.08
C ILE A 51 1.63 -9.17 -13.38
N GLN A 52 1.43 -8.85 -14.66
CA GLN A 52 0.73 -7.64 -15.11
C GLN A 52 -0.72 -7.58 -14.60
N GLU A 53 -1.46 -8.69 -14.64
CA GLU A 53 -2.83 -8.76 -14.11
C GLU A 53 -2.86 -8.46 -12.61
N LEU A 54 -1.97 -9.09 -11.83
CA LEU A 54 -1.90 -8.88 -10.39
C LEU A 54 -1.47 -7.45 -10.04
N ALA A 55 -0.48 -6.90 -10.74
CA ALA A 55 0.02 -5.54 -10.49
C ALA A 55 -1.03 -4.47 -10.86
N ARG A 56 -1.89 -4.71 -11.85
CA ARG A 56 -3.00 -3.80 -12.18
C ARG A 56 -4.14 -3.84 -11.17
N ARG A 57 -4.31 -4.97 -10.45
CA ARG A 57 -5.30 -5.12 -9.38
C ARG A 57 -4.93 -4.45 -8.07
N ILE A 58 -3.67 -3.98 -7.93
CA ILE A 58 -3.27 -3.20 -6.77
C ILE A 58 -4.14 -1.95 -6.72
N PRO A 59 -4.93 -1.74 -5.65
CA PRO A 59 -5.83 -0.61 -5.55
C PRO A 59 -5.04 0.69 -5.44
N ASP A 60 -5.55 1.75 -6.05
CA ASP A 60 -5.10 3.10 -5.73
C ASP A 60 -5.70 3.47 -4.37
N ILE A 61 -4.83 3.55 -3.36
CA ILE A 61 -5.26 3.79 -1.98
C ILE A 61 -5.47 5.30 -1.80
N GLU A 62 -6.73 5.68 -1.64
CA GLU A 62 -7.13 7.05 -1.35
C GLU A 62 -7.28 7.24 0.16
N TYR A 63 -6.39 8.02 0.76
CA TYR A 63 -6.52 8.45 2.14
C TYR A 63 -6.29 9.95 2.24
N GLU A 64 -7.38 10.70 2.38
CA GLU A 64 -7.34 12.10 2.78
C GLU A 64 -7.10 12.19 4.29
N GLY A 65 -5.83 12.07 4.69
CA GLY A 65 -5.41 12.31 6.06
C GLY A 65 -5.51 13.78 6.44
N GLY A 66 -6.39 14.09 7.40
CA GLY A 66 -6.05 15.05 8.44
C GLY A 66 -5.89 16.54 8.08
N LYS A 67 -6.35 17.07 6.95
CA LYS A 67 -6.69 18.50 6.93
C LYS A 67 -7.96 18.66 7.74
N PRO A 68 -7.96 19.28 8.93
CA PRO A 68 -9.20 19.61 9.60
C PRO A 68 -9.99 20.46 8.61
N SER A 69 -11.09 19.91 8.08
CA SER A 69 -11.99 20.71 7.29
C SER A 69 -12.37 21.92 8.14
N LEU A 70 -12.48 23.11 7.55
CA LEU A 70 -12.87 24.33 8.29
C LEU A 70 -14.16 24.10 9.13
N TRP A 71 -14.99 23.15 8.67
CA TRP A 71 -16.22 22.67 9.30
C TRP A 71 -16.00 21.83 10.58
N SER A 72 -14.89 21.11 10.70
CA SER A 72 -14.53 20.32 11.89
C SER A 72 -14.17 21.20 13.09
N ARG A 73 -13.81 22.47 12.87
CA ARG A 73 -13.60 23.46 13.93
C ARG A 73 -14.88 24.11 14.45
N LEU A 74 -15.97 24.06 13.68
CA LEU A 74 -17.22 24.78 13.99
C LEU A 74 -18.30 23.88 14.60
N SER A 75 -18.28 22.58 14.37
CA SER A 75 -19.22 21.65 14.99
C SER A 75 -18.61 21.06 16.27
N GLY A 76 -19.03 21.56 17.43
CA GLY A 76 -18.74 21.00 18.76
C GLY A 76 -19.36 19.61 18.97
N GLY A 77 -19.15 18.68 18.05
CA GLY A 77 -19.69 17.32 18.04
C GLY A 77 -18.57 16.29 18.02
N GLY A 78 -17.90 16.11 19.17
CA GLY A 78 -16.70 15.28 19.31
C GLY A 78 -16.86 13.78 19.01
N GLY A 79 -18.07 13.26 18.80
CA GLY A 79 -18.30 11.83 18.50
C GLY A 79 -18.27 11.48 17.01
N ILE A 80 -19.05 12.19 16.17
CA ILE A 80 -19.30 11.77 14.77
C ILE A 80 -18.05 11.92 13.89
N GLY A 81 -17.19 12.90 14.17
CA GLY A 81 -15.91 13.07 13.47
C GLY A 81 -14.95 11.91 13.72
N MET A 82 -14.80 11.50 14.99
CA MET A 82 -13.93 10.39 15.38
C MET A 82 -14.33 9.06 14.74
N TYR A 83 -15.64 8.76 14.65
CA TYR A 83 -16.12 7.55 13.97
C TYR A 83 -15.83 7.54 12.46
N LYS A 84 -15.95 8.69 11.79
CA LYS A 84 -15.63 8.80 10.35
C LYS A 84 -14.13 8.62 10.10
N ASP A 85 -13.29 9.23 10.92
CA ASP A 85 -11.83 9.10 10.80
C ASP A 85 -11.37 7.68 11.12
N PHE A 86 -11.94 7.05 12.15
CA PHE A 86 -11.67 5.65 12.46
C PHE A 86 -12.03 4.72 11.29
N ARG A 87 -13.23 4.90 10.70
CA ARG A 87 -13.67 4.08 9.56
C ARG A 87 -12.76 4.25 8.34
N LYS A 88 -12.35 5.48 8.02
CA LYS A 88 -11.40 5.76 6.94
C LYS A 88 -10.04 5.08 7.17
N ARG A 89 -9.54 5.09 8.40
CA ARG A 89 -8.29 4.39 8.76
C ARG A 89 -8.43 2.87 8.60
N GLU A 90 -9.56 2.29 9.01
CA GLU A 90 -9.81 0.85 8.80
C GLU A 90 -9.95 0.48 7.31
N GLU A 91 -10.60 1.32 6.51
CA GLU A 91 -10.69 1.14 5.06
C GLU A 91 -9.29 1.19 4.42
N ALA A 92 -8.47 2.18 4.77
CA ALA A 92 -7.08 2.25 4.32
C ALA A 92 -6.25 1.03 4.77
N ARG A 93 -6.40 0.56 6.02
CA ARG A 93 -5.77 -0.70 6.49
C ARG A 93 -6.18 -1.90 5.65
N ALA A 94 -7.46 -2.02 5.32
CA ALA A 94 -7.96 -3.10 4.48
C ALA A 94 -7.32 -3.07 3.09
N GLN A 95 -7.20 -1.89 2.48
CA GLN A 95 -6.54 -1.73 1.18
C GLN A 95 -5.03 -1.99 1.24
N VAL A 96 -4.35 -1.58 2.32
CA VAL A 96 -2.93 -1.89 2.55
C VAL A 96 -2.72 -3.40 2.68
N ARG A 97 -3.59 -4.12 3.41
CA ARG A 97 -3.56 -5.59 3.51
C ARG A 97 -3.70 -6.26 2.15
N GLU A 98 -4.67 -5.83 1.36
CA GLU A 98 -4.88 -6.41 0.02
C GLU A 98 -3.70 -6.13 -0.92
N THR A 99 -3.15 -4.91 -0.86
CA THR A 99 -1.95 -4.54 -1.62
C THR A 99 -0.76 -5.42 -1.26
N ALA A 100 -0.47 -5.58 0.04
CA ALA A 100 0.61 -6.45 0.52
C ALA A 100 0.41 -7.92 0.08
N LYS A 101 -0.83 -8.40 0.07
CA LYS A 101 -1.18 -9.75 -0.40
C LYS A 101 -0.94 -9.92 -1.90
N LEU A 102 -1.29 -8.93 -2.72
CA LEU A 102 -1.01 -8.95 -4.16
C LEU A 102 0.49 -8.96 -4.43
N PHE A 103 1.26 -8.12 -3.74
CA PHE A 103 2.71 -8.15 -3.84
C PHE A 103 3.29 -9.50 -3.42
N ARG A 104 2.81 -10.10 -2.33
CA ARG A 104 3.22 -11.46 -1.93
C ARG A 104 2.96 -12.52 -3.01
N ALA A 105 1.89 -12.37 -3.81
CA ALA A 105 1.60 -13.25 -4.93
C ALA A 105 2.43 -12.95 -6.19
N ILE A 106 2.81 -11.68 -6.39
CA ILE A 106 3.69 -11.25 -7.49
C ILE A 106 5.13 -11.71 -7.26
N TYR A 107 5.62 -11.65 -6.02
CA TYR A 107 7.00 -11.95 -5.67
C TYR A 107 7.56 -13.26 -6.27
N PRO A 108 6.93 -14.45 -6.04
CA PRO A 108 7.48 -15.69 -6.58
C PRO A 108 7.52 -15.68 -8.11
N LEU A 109 6.50 -15.11 -8.76
CA LEU A 109 6.45 -15.03 -10.24
C LEU A 109 7.57 -14.14 -10.80
N VAL A 110 7.85 -13.04 -10.12
CA VAL A 110 8.96 -12.15 -10.48
C VAL A 110 10.30 -12.87 -10.29
N CYS A 111 10.49 -13.60 -9.19
CA CYS A 111 11.70 -14.40 -9.00
C CYS A 111 11.88 -15.45 -10.10
N ASP A 112 10.82 -16.18 -10.44
CA ASP A 112 10.85 -17.19 -11.49
C ASP A 112 11.29 -16.58 -12.84
N GLU A 113 10.74 -15.42 -13.23
CA GLU A 113 11.16 -14.77 -14.48
C GLU A 113 12.60 -14.23 -14.46
N MET A 114 13.06 -13.74 -13.29
CA MET A 114 14.44 -13.29 -13.12
C MET A 114 15.44 -14.46 -13.16
N ASP A 115 15.09 -15.60 -12.55
CA ASP A 115 15.91 -16.80 -12.53
C ASP A 115 15.98 -17.46 -13.91
N GLU A 116 14.92 -17.37 -14.71
CA GLU A 116 14.88 -17.82 -16.11
C GLU A 116 15.56 -16.86 -17.09
N GLY A 117 15.96 -15.66 -16.65
CA GLY A 117 16.59 -14.64 -17.50
C GLY A 117 15.64 -14.04 -18.55
N LEU A 118 14.34 -14.03 -18.28
CA LEU A 118 13.29 -13.54 -19.18
C LEU A 118 13.05 -12.03 -19.08
N VAL A 119 13.82 -11.33 -18.24
CA VAL A 119 13.66 -9.91 -17.85
C VAL A 119 15.00 -9.19 -17.87
#